data_AF-A0AAV8X039-F1
#
_entry.id   AF-A0AAV8X039-F1
#
_cell.length_a   1.000
_cell.length_b   1.000
_cell.length_c   1.000
_cell.angle_alpha   90.00
_cell.angle_beta   90.00
_cell.angle_gamma   90.00
#
_symmetry.space_group_name_H-M   'P 1'
#
loop_
_entity.id
_entity.type
_entity.pdbx_description
1 polymer ?
#
loop_
_entity_poly.entity_id
_entity_poly.type
_entity_poly.pdbx_seq_one_letter_code
_entity_poly.pdbx_strand_id
1 'polypeptide(L)'
;MYEYKYIALLDIDEVIMPLEGTSWRELMDKVLPKALKINKEERASYMHMLQHVYRTKNFTKPGQYVKCFHNTEKVLTLHNHFPLSCLGSSCTSYPIETTDAQLHHYRADCVKTLKKSCEEFRKTSVMDTTIWKFKDPLVARVSSTLRTLGFFPSSESNTNSNSIRKR
;
A
#
# COMPACT_ATOMS: atom_id res chain seq x y z
N MET A 1 30.09 -14.96 0.49
CA MET A 1 28.85 -14.40 -0.10
C MET A 1 28.31 -13.42 0.93
N TYR A 2 27.97 -12.19 0.55
CA TYR A 2 27.49 -11.19 1.54
C TYR A 2 26.12 -11.61 2.06
N GLU A 3 25.99 -11.71 3.38
CA GLU A 3 24.75 -12.06 4.07
C GLU A 3 23.99 -10.78 4.41
N TYR A 4 22.69 -10.72 4.07
CA TYR A 4 21.83 -9.58 4.35
C TYR A 4 20.68 -10.03 5.25
N LYS A 5 20.38 -9.26 6.30
CA LYS A 5 19.29 -9.58 7.23
C LYS A 5 17.89 -9.25 6.67
N TYR A 6 17.82 -8.34 5.70
CA TYR A 6 16.59 -7.87 5.06
C TYR A 6 16.84 -7.61 3.58
N ILE A 7 15.87 -7.92 2.72
CA ILE A 7 15.88 -7.53 1.31
C ILE A 7 14.71 -6.57 1.09
N ALA A 8 15.01 -5.39 0.57
CA ALA A 8 14.02 -4.49 0.00
C ALA A 8 14.10 -4.62 -1.52
N LEU A 9 12.99 -4.99 -2.17
CA LEU A 9 12.91 -4.95 -3.62
C LEU A 9 12.71 -3.49 -4.04
N LEU A 10 13.82 -2.81 -4.32
CA LEU A 10 13.85 -1.46 -4.85
C LEU A 10 14.67 -1.50 -6.13
N ASP A 11 14.10 -0.98 -7.22
CA ASP A 11 14.85 -0.67 -8.43
C ASP A 11 15.66 0.59 -8.13
N ILE A 12 16.91 0.41 -7.68
CA ILE A 12 17.71 1.52 -7.10
C ILE A 12 18.52 2.29 -8.14
N ASP A 13 18.65 1.77 -9.35
CA ASP A 13 19.30 2.42 -10.50
C ASP A 13 18.35 3.26 -11.34
N GLU A 14 17.03 3.14 -11.12
CA GLU A 14 16.01 3.93 -11.81
C GLU A 14 15.26 4.86 -10.85
N VAL A 15 15.31 6.16 -11.11
CA VAL A 15 14.56 7.16 -10.34
C VAL A 15 13.89 8.17 -11.26
N ILE A 16 12.58 8.35 -11.08
CA ILE A 16 11.83 9.41 -11.75
C ILE A 16 12.17 10.73 -11.07
N MET A 17 12.93 11.57 -11.77
CA MET A 17 13.28 12.91 -11.31
C MET A 17 12.45 13.98 -12.02
N PRO A 18 11.91 14.99 -11.30
CA PRO A 18 11.31 16.15 -11.95
C PRO A 18 12.32 16.87 -12.85
N LEU A 19 11.98 17.09 -14.13
CA LEU A 19 12.78 17.95 -15.02
C LEU A 19 12.60 19.44 -14.69
N GLU A 20 11.45 19.80 -14.14
CA GLU A 20 11.10 21.14 -13.69
C GLU A 20 10.58 21.06 -12.25
N GLY A 21 11.01 22.00 -11.41
CA GLY A 21 10.69 22.00 -9.98
C GLY A 21 11.71 21.24 -9.15
N THR A 22 11.58 21.31 -7.82
CA THR A 22 12.55 20.68 -6.89
C THR A 22 11.93 19.59 -6.03
N SER A 23 10.66 19.26 -6.26
CA SER A 23 9.91 18.30 -5.46
C SER A 23 9.05 17.36 -6.32
N TRP A 24 8.83 16.14 -5.85
CA TRP A 24 7.83 15.24 -6.45
C TRP A 24 6.42 15.79 -6.35
N ARG A 25 6.12 16.65 -5.37
CA ARG A 25 4.82 17.31 -5.27
C ARG A 25 4.55 18.17 -6.51
N GLU A 26 5.49 19.03 -6.89
CA GLU A 26 5.36 19.87 -8.10
C GLU A 26 5.25 19.02 -9.38
N LEU A 27 5.98 17.90 -9.45
CA LEU A 27 5.81 16.94 -10.53
C LEU A 27 4.38 16.38 -10.55
N MET A 28 3.85 15.96 -9.40
CA MET A 28 2.50 15.42 -9.26
C MET A 28 1.42 16.44 -9.63
N ASP A 29 1.60 17.71 -9.31
CA ASP A 29 0.67 18.79 -9.70
C ASP A 29 0.54 18.89 -11.23
N LYS A 30 1.60 18.56 -11.98
CA LYS A 30 1.60 18.52 -13.45
C LYS A 30 1.09 17.21 -14.03
N VAL A 31 1.50 16.07 -13.48
CA VAL A 31 1.21 14.76 -14.09
C VAL A 31 -0.17 14.21 -13.69
N LEU A 32 -0.66 14.51 -12.49
CA LEU A 32 -1.92 13.96 -12.00
C LEU A 32 -3.12 14.40 -12.86
N PRO A 33 -3.29 15.69 -13.26
CA PRO A 33 -4.37 16.09 -14.15
C PRO A 33 -4.30 15.42 -15.53
N LYS A 34 -3.09 15.12 -16.02
CA LYS A 34 -2.89 14.42 -17.31
C LYS A 34 -3.30 12.95 -17.19
N ALA A 35 -2.87 12.27 -16.12
CA ALA A 35 -3.23 10.87 -15.86
C ALA A 35 -4.74 10.68 -15.71
N LEU A 36 -5.41 11.56 -14.96
CA LEU A 36 -6.86 11.48 -14.72
C LEU A 36 -7.72 11.74 -15.97
N LYS A 37 -7.17 12.40 -17.00
CA LYS A 37 -7.86 12.53 -18.30
C LYS A 37 -7.89 11.21 -19.06
N ILE A 38 -6.91 10.34 -18.85
CA ILE A 38 -6.79 9.04 -19.53
C ILE A 38 -7.64 7.99 -18.79
N ASN A 39 -7.51 7.92 -17.47
CA ASN A 39 -8.26 7.00 -16.64
C ASN A 39 -8.85 7.74 -15.44
N LYS A 40 -10.19 7.80 -15.37
CA LYS A 40 -10.92 8.39 -14.25
C LYS A 40 -11.04 7.39 -13.10
N GLU A 41 -9.91 6.96 -12.57
CA GLU A 41 -9.90 6.05 -11.43
C GLU A 41 -10.13 6.83 -10.13
N GLU A 42 -10.97 6.28 -9.26
CA GLU A 42 -11.26 6.89 -7.96
C GLU A 42 -10.02 6.79 -7.07
N ARG A 43 -9.60 7.93 -6.53
CA ARG A 43 -8.43 7.98 -5.65
C ARG A 43 -8.80 7.45 -4.28
N ALA A 44 -8.03 6.48 -3.79
CA ALA A 44 -8.10 6.03 -2.42
C ALA A 44 -8.02 7.23 -1.46
N SER A 45 -8.99 7.31 -0.53
CA SER A 45 -9.02 8.35 0.50
C SER A 45 -7.78 8.27 1.41
N TYR A 46 -7.46 9.39 2.07
CA TYR A 46 -6.38 9.41 3.07
C TYR A 46 -6.60 8.32 4.11
N MET A 47 -5.63 7.43 4.33
CA MET A 47 -5.77 6.26 5.21
C MET A 47 -6.86 5.27 4.79
N HIS A 48 -6.99 5.03 3.48
CA HIS A 48 -7.97 4.10 2.90
C HIS A 48 -8.10 2.78 3.68
N MET A 49 -6.99 2.11 4.03
CA MET A 49 -7.01 0.83 4.75
C MET A 49 -7.61 0.93 6.16
N LEU A 50 -7.45 2.07 6.85
CA LEU A 50 -8.05 2.30 8.17
C LEU A 50 -9.57 2.56 8.09
N GLN A 51 -10.06 3.00 6.93
CA GLN A 51 -11.49 3.26 6.69
C GLN A 51 -12.23 2.01 6.19
N HIS A 52 -11.53 1.09 5.53
CA HIS A 52 -12.12 -0.11 4.93
C HIS A 52 -11.80 -1.34 5.78
N VAL A 53 -12.63 -1.61 6.78
CA VAL A 53 -12.42 -2.70 7.75
C VAL A 53 -13.37 -3.89 7.55
N TYR A 54 -14.11 -3.94 6.44
CA TYR A 54 -14.90 -5.11 6.10
C TYR A 54 -14.15 -5.95 5.06
N ARG A 55 -14.01 -7.24 5.35
CA ARG A 55 -13.46 -8.23 4.42
C ARG A 55 -14.45 -9.36 4.22
N THR A 56 -14.26 -10.15 3.16
CA THR A 56 -15.00 -11.40 3.03
C THR A 56 -14.71 -12.33 4.21
N LYS A 57 -15.72 -13.12 4.62
CA LYS A 57 -15.56 -14.09 5.71
C LYS A 57 -14.62 -15.23 5.31
N ASN A 58 -14.71 -15.68 4.07
CA ASN A 58 -14.01 -16.86 3.55
C ASN A 58 -12.64 -16.48 2.97
N PHE A 59 -11.75 -17.47 2.87
CA PHE A 59 -10.40 -17.30 2.34
C PHE A 59 -10.25 -17.98 0.98
N THR A 60 -9.33 -17.47 0.15
CA THR A 60 -8.89 -18.18 -1.06
C THR A 60 -8.10 -19.43 -0.69
N LYS A 61 -7.97 -20.37 -1.63
CA LYS A 61 -7.22 -21.61 -1.40
C LYS A 61 -5.73 -21.31 -1.11
N PRO A 62 -5.03 -22.18 -0.35
CA PRO A 62 -3.59 -22.06 -0.13
C PRO A 62 -2.81 -21.83 -1.44
N GLY A 63 -1.83 -20.93 -1.40
CA GLY A 63 -1.00 -20.58 -2.58
C GLY A 63 -1.63 -19.55 -3.54
N GLN A 64 -2.89 -19.16 -3.36
CA GLN A 64 -3.54 -18.15 -4.21
C GLN A 64 -3.48 -16.75 -3.58
N TYR A 65 -3.15 -15.74 -4.41
CA TYR A 65 -3.11 -14.32 -4.02
C TYR A 65 -2.26 -14.04 -2.77
N VAL A 66 -1.19 -14.81 -2.59
CA VAL A 66 -0.30 -14.76 -1.43
C VAL A 66 0.56 -13.50 -1.41
N LYS A 67 1.06 -13.16 -0.23
CA LYS A 67 2.16 -12.23 -0.01
C LYS A 67 3.10 -12.89 0.98
N CYS A 68 4.40 -12.92 0.68
CA CYS A 68 5.37 -13.68 1.46
C CYS A 68 6.45 -12.78 2.08
N PHE A 69 6.95 -13.18 3.24
CA PHE A 69 8.28 -12.80 3.70
C PHE A 69 9.31 -13.73 3.06
N HIS A 70 10.47 -13.19 2.68
CA HIS A 70 11.50 -13.93 1.97
C HIS A 70 12.70 -14.18 2.88
N ASN A 71 13.21 -15.42 2.89
CA ASN A 71 14.50 -15.71 3.51
C ASN A 71 15.62 -15.24 2.55
N THR A 72 16.33 -14.20 2.98
CA THR A 72 17.38 -13.52 2.23
C THR A 72 18.63 -14.37 2.01
N GLU A 73 18.83 -15.43 2.79
CA GLU A 73 19.93 -16.38 2.63
C GLU A 73 19.66 -17.43 1.53
N LYS A 74 18.39 -17.60 1.13
CA LYS A 74 17.99 -18.66 0.20
C LYS A 74 17.46 -18.16 -1.13
N VAL A 75 16.78 -17.01 -1.15
CA VAL A 75 16.12 -16.51 -2.36
C VAL A 75 17.15 -15.87 -3.29
N LEU A 76 17.19 -16.35 -4.53
CA LEU A 76 18.11 -15.85 -5.57
C LEU A 76 17.42 -14.79 -6.44
N THR A 77 16.19 -15.07 -6.89
CA THR A 77 15.36 -14.10 -7.61
C THR A 77 13.96 -14.08 -7.01
N LEU A 78 13.34 -12.91 -6.95
CA LEU A 78 12.05 -12.73 -6.28
C LEU A 78 11.09 -11.88 -7.08
N HIS A 79 9.82 -12.20 -6.97
CA HIS A 79 8.71 -11.33 -7.30
C HIS A 79 8.21 -10.68 -6.01
N ASN A 80 7.57 -9.52 -6.09
CA ASN A 80 7.06 -8.81 -4.92
C ASN A 80 6.03 -9.62 -4.10
N HIS A 81 5.49 -10.72 -4.64
CA HIS A 81 4.58 -11.63 -3.92
C HIS A 81 5.21 -12.95 -3.47
N PHE A 82 6.18 -13.50 -4.20
CA PHE A 82 6.72 -14.85 -3.98
C PHE A 82 8.12 -15.01 -4.61
N PRO A 83 8.95 -15.95 -4.13
CA PRO A 83 10.27 -16.19 -4.72
C PRO A 83 10.13 -16.86 -6.09
N LEU A 84 10.99 -16.48 -7.03
CA LEU A 84 11.05 -17.06 -8.38
C LEU A 84 12.09 -18.19 -8.45
N SER A 85 13.23 -18.05 -7.77
CA SER A 85 14.25 -19.10 -7.65
C SER A 85 15.02 -19.01 -6.34
N CYS A 86 15.58 -20.14 -5.90
CA CYS A 86 16.32 -20.27 -4.65
C CYS A 86 17.67 -20.96 -4.87
N LEU A 87 18.62 -20.70 -3.99
CA LEU A 87 19.96 -21.29 -4.03
C LEU A 87 19.91 -22.79 -3.74
N GLY A 88 20.58 -23.58 -4.59
CA GLY A 88 20.81 -25.02 -4.38
C GLY A 88 19.59 -25.93 -4.62
N SER A 89 18.38 -25.40 -4.69
CA SER A 89 17.15 -26.19 -4.92
C SER A 89 15.96 -25.32 -5.32
N SER A 90 14.82 -25.97 -5.57
CA SER A 90 13.52 -25.32 -5.63
C SER A 90 13.22 -24.55 -4.33
N CYS A 91 12.43 -23.47 -4.45
CA CYS A 91 11.97 -22.71 -3.30
C CYS A 91 10.93 -23.48 -2.49
N THR A 92 11.04 -23.39 -1.17
CA THR A 92 10.06 -23.91 -0.21
C THR A 92 9.33 -22.75 0.46
N SER A 93 8.07 -22.96 0.84
CA SER A 93 7.29 -21.98 1.60
C SER A 93 6.67 -22.60 2.84
N TYR A 94 6.45 -21.77 3.85
CA TYR A 94 5.70 -22.11 5.06
C TYR A 94 4.45 -21.21 5.11
N PRO A 95 3.23 -21.78 5.04
CA PRO A 95 2.01 -21.00 5.15
C PRO A 95 1.81 -20.51 6.59
N ILE A 96 1.40 -19.26 6.75
CA ILE A 96 1.00 -18.72 8.05
C ILE A 96 -0.49 -19.02 8.24
N GLU A 97 -0.83 -19.64 9.36
CA GLU A 97 -2.22 -19.96 9.70
C GLU A 97 -3.06 -18.70 9.94
N THR A 98 -4.35 -18.76 9.63
CA THR A 98 -5.25 -17.60 9.75
C THR A 98 -5.54 -17.20 11.19
N THR A 99 -5.20 -18.05 12.16
CA THR A 99 -5.19 -17.72 13.59
C THR A 99 -4.01 -16.84 13.98
N ASP A 100 -2.92 -16.89 13.22
CA ASP A 100 -1.67 -16.21 13.55
C ASP A 100 -1.55 -14.87 12.80
N ALA A 101 -2.02 -14.82 11.54
CA ALA A 101 -1.99 -13.60 10.74
C ALA A 101 -3.15 -13.51 9.75
N GLN A 102 -3.46 -12.26 9.37
CA GLN A 102 -4.45 -11.94 8.36
C GLN A 102 -3.82 -11.08 7.27
N LEU A 103 -3.87 -11.58 6.03
CA LEU A 103 -3.55 -10.78 4.85
C LEU A 103 -4.74 -9.90 4.48
N HIS A 104 -4.54 -8.58 4.42
CA HIS A 104 -5.54 -7.64 3.89
C HIS A 104 -5.19 -7.28 2.45
N HIS A 105 -6.11 -7.57 1.53
CA HIS A 105 -5.94 -7.30 0.10
C HIS A 105 -7.15 -6.50 -0.40
N TYR A 106 -6.97 -5.20 -0.57
CA TYR A 106 -8.03 -4.26 -0.93
C TYR A 106 -8.18 -4.19 -2.45
N ARG A 107 -9.42 -4.37 -2.93
CA ARG A 107 -9.77 -4.26 -4.34
C ARG A 107 -11.14 -3.62 -4.48
N ALA A 108 -11.30 -2.78 -5.50
CA ALA A 108 -12.61 -2.25 -5.86
C ALA A 108 -13.56 -3.36 -6.34
N ASP A 109 -13.00 -4.35 -7.03
CA ASP A 109 -13.79 -5.43 -7.62
C ASP A 109 -13.03 -6.77 -7.66
N CYS A 110 -13.74 -7.85 -8.00
CA CYS A 110 -13.16 -9.18 -8.15
C CYS A 110 -12.26 -9.28 -9.38
N VAL A 111 -11.17 -10.02 -9.23
CA VAL A 111 -10.29 -10.36 -10.36
C VAL A 111 -10.97 -11.36 -11.28
N LYS A 112 -10.70 -11.25 -12.59
CA LYS A 112 -11.30 -12.11 -13.64
C LYS A 112 -11.15 -13.60 -13.35
N THR A 113 -10.00 -13.99 -12.81
CA THR A 113 -9.64 -15.36 -12.42
C THR A 113 -10.49 -15.93 -11.28
N LEU A 114 -11.11 -15.07 -10.45
CA LEU A 114 -12.04 -15.47 -9.38
C LEU A 114 -13.50 -15.31 -9.75
N LYS A 115 -13.86 -14.91 -10.98
CA LYS A 115 -15.24 -14.55 -11.35
C LYS A 115 -16.28 -15.62 -10.96
N LYS A 116 -15.92 -16.91 -11.06
CA LYS A 116 -16.79 -18.04 -10.72
C LYS A 116 -17.09 -18.20 -9.23
N SER A 117 -16.14 -17.88 -8.35
CA SER A 117 -16.28 -18.01 -6.89
C SER A 117 -16.46 -16.68 -6.17
N CYS A 118 -16.22 -15.57 -6.87
CA CYS A 118 -16.34 -14.22 -6.34
C CYS A 118 -17.73 -13.92 -5.74
N GLU A 119 -18.79 -14.38 -6.39
CA GLU A 119 -20.15 -14.16 -5.89
C GLU A 119 -20.33 -14.73 -4.48
N GLU A 120 -19.71 -15.86 -4.19
CA GLU A 120 -19.73 -16.45 -2.85
C GLU A 120 -18.98 -15.58 -1.83
N PHE A 121 -17.79 -15.08 -2.19
CA PHE A 121 -17.01 -14.19 -1.34
C PHE A 121 -17.76 -12.88 -1.03
N ARG A 122 -18.63 -12.41 -1.92
CA ARG A 122 -19.45 -11.20 -1.71
C ARG A 122 -20.65 -11.41 -0.79
N LYS A 123 -21.15 -12.65 -0.66
CA LYS A 123 -22.35 -12.93 0.13
C LYS A 123 -22.15 -12.69 1.61
N THR A 124 -20.92 -12.82 2.10
CA THR A 124 -20.63 -12.71 3.54
C THR A 124 -19.41 -11.84 3.77
N SER A 125 -19.59 -10.83 4.62
CA SER A 125 -18.51 -9.99 5.12
C SER A 125 -18.42 -10.07 6.63
N VAL A 126 -17.23 -9.82 7.15
CA VAL A 126 -16.95 -9.67 8.57
C VAL A 126 -16.17 -8.37 8.78
N MET A 127 -16.45 -7.71 9.90
CA MET A 127 -15.68 -6.56 10.33
C MET A 127 -14.38 -7.04 10.98
N ASP A 128 -13.25 -6.54 10.51
CA ASP A 128 -11.91 -6.85 10.96
C ASP A 128 -11.17 -5.56 11.32
N THR A 129 -11.15 -5.24 12.60
CA THR A 129 -10.53 -4.02 13.14
C THR A 129 -9.07 -4.23 13.53
N THR A 130 -8.43 -5.34 13.13
CA THR A 130 -7.04 -5.67 13.51
C THR A 130 -6.07 -4.55 13.14
N ILE A 131 -6.29 -3.87 12.01
CA ILE A 131 -5.46 -2.75 11.55
C ILE A 131 -5.49 -1.55 12.51
N TRP A 132 -6.58 -1.36 13.27
CA TRP A 132 -6.71 -0.23 14.18
C TRP A 132 -5.76 -0.28 15.39
N LYS A 133 -5.21 -1.45 15.71
CA LYS A 133 -4.12 -1.58 16.69
C LYS A 133 -2.91 -0.69 16.35
N PHE A 134 -2.75 -0.33 15.07
CA PHE A 134 -1.65 0.48 14.57
C PHE A 134 -2.09 1.90 14.15
N LYS A 135 -3.36 2.26 14.35
CA LYS A 135 -3.97 3.48 13.80
C LYS A 135 -3.20 4.74 14.18
N ASP A 136 -3.06 5.01 15.46
CA ASP A 136 -2.49 6.27 15.94
C ASP A 136 -1.02 6.47 15.53
N PRO A 137 -0.10 5.51 15.73
CA PRO A 137 1.28 5.67 15.27
C PRO A 137 1.38 5.74 13.74
N LEU A 138 0.54 5.01 12.99
CA LEU A 138 0.51 5.09 11.52
C LEU A 138 0.07 6.48 11.06
N VAL A 139 -1.05 6.99 11.58
CA VAL A 139 -1.60 8.30 11.23
C VAL A 139 -0.61 9.41 11.54
N ALA A 140 0.00 9.38 12.73
CA ALA A 140 0.99 10.38 13.13
C ALA A 140 2.19 10.40 12.17
N ARG A 141 2.79 9.24 11.89
CA ARG A 141 3.99 9.13 11.03
C ARG A 141 3.70 9.51 9.59
N VAL A 142 2.63 8.99 8.98
CA VAL A 142 2.27 9.33 7.60
C VAL A 142 1.93 10.81 7.48
N SER A 143 1.18 11.38 8.43
CA SER A 143 0.86 12.81 8.42
C SER A 143 2.12 13.68 8.50
N SER A 144 3.09 13.27 9.34
CA SER A 144 4.37 13.98 9.45
C SER A 144 5.11 13.94 8.13
N THR A 145 5.26 12.77 7.51
CA THR A 145 5.91 12.62 6.21
C THR A 145 5.22 13.44 5.13
N LEU A 146 3.88 13.41 5.06
CA LEU A 146 3.13 14.18 4.07
C LEU A 146 3.27 15.70 4.29
N ARG A 147 3.42 16.18 5.52
CA ARG A 147 3.77 17.58 5.80
C ARG A 147 5.19 17.92 5.34
N THR A 148 6.17 17.08 5.65
CA THR A 148 7.57 17.27 5.22
C THR A 148 7.68 17.32 3.69
N LEU A 149 6.93 16.48 2.99
CA LEU A 149 6.86 16.45 1.53
C LEU A 149 5.97 17.55 0.94
N GLY A 150 5.36 18.39 1.78
CA GLY A 150 4.47 19.48 1.38
C GLY A 150 3.07 19.05 0.93
N PHE A 151 2.71 17.77 0.95
CA PHE A 151 1.36 17.35 0.56
C PHE A 151 0.26 17.82 1.53
N PHE A 152 0.60 18.05 2.80
CA PHE A 152 -0.29 18.62 3.82
C PHE A 152 0.16 20.03 4.23
N PRO A 153 -0.76 20.91 4.65
CA PRO A 153 -0.40 22.22 5.17
C PRO A 153 0.48 22.08 6.43
N SER A 154 1.46 22.97 6.57
CA SER A 154 2.20 23.12 7.83
C SER A 154 1.23 23.61 8.92
N SER A 155 1.46 23.20 10.17
CA SER A 155 0.64 23.58 11.32
C SER A 155 0.62 25.09 11.62
N GLU A 156 1.38 25.89 10.86
CA GLU A 156 1.57 27.33 11.08
C GLU A 156 0.68 28.24 10.22
N SER A 157 -0.16 27.68 9.34
CA SER A 157 -0.93 28.48 8.38
C SER A 157 -2.26 29.07 8.89
N ASN A 158 -2.47 29.25 10.21
CA ASN A 158 -3.77 29.68 10.76
C ASN A 158 -3.75 30.84 11.76
N THR A 159 -2.66 31.61 11.85
CA THR A 159 -2.60 32.80 12.73
C THR A 159 -2.23 34.07 12.00
N ASN A 160 -2.96 34.43 10.93
CA ASN A 160 -3.07 35.83 10.50
C ASN A 160 -4.19 36.05 9.46
N SER A 161 -5.39 36.33 9.93
CA SER A 161 -6.33 37.22 9.24
C SER A 161 -7.00 38.15 10.25
N ASN A 162 -6.19 39.08 10.75
CA ASN A 162 -6.63 40.23 11.52
C ASN A 162 -7.54 41.14 10.66
N SER A 163 -8.70 41.46 11.24
CA SER A 163 -9.31 42.79 11.30
C SER A 163 -9.19 43.71 10.09
N ILE A 164 -10.19 43.71 9.19
CA ILE A 164 -10.73 44.95 8.60
C ILE A 164 -12.24 44.77 8.38
N ARG A 165 -13.07 45.10 9.37
CA ARG A 165 -14.47 45.50 9.11
C ARG A 165 -14.47 47.01 8.94
N LYS A 166 -14.66 47.45 7.69
CA LYS A 166 -14.93 48.85 7.33
C LYS A 166 -16.28 49.28 7.91
N ARG A 167 -16.34 50.56 8.30
CA ARG A 167 -17.58 51.33 8.41
C ARG A 167 -18.29 51.40 7.07
#